data_AF-F9P9E3-F1
#
_entry.id   AF-F9P9E3-F1
#
_cell.length_a   1.000
_cell.length_b   1.000
_cell.length_c   1.000
_cell.angle_alpha   90.00
_cell.angle_beta   90.00
_cell.angle_gamma   90.00
#
_symmetry.space_group_name_H-M   'P 1'
#
loop_
_entity.id
_entity.type
_entity.pdbx_description
1 polymer ?
#
loop_
_entity_poly.entity_id
_entity_poly.type
_entity_poly.pdbx_seq_one_letter_code
_entity_poly.pdbx_strand_id
1 'polypeptide(L)'
;MSYFYQNEWTILDYLPKHSPIFFDDFQKIMNKHAQFQLEAANLLTEDLQNSKAVGNQSYFADTYSIFRKYKPATLFSNFHKGLGNLKFDSLYQFNQYPMQEFFSQFQLLKEEISRYKKSNYTVIIQSNSLLTLQILHKSLQEYEIPLDYVNDAKIHKHTVQLVKGHLIQGFDFVDEKIVLITEYDILQKK
;
A
#
# COMPACT_ATOMS: atom_id res chain seq x y z
N MET A 1 -23.18 23.42 11.60
CA MET A 1 -22.19 24.39 11.11
C MET A 1 -22.72 25.32 10.02
N SER A 2 -23.64 24.87 9.17
CA SER A 2 -24.28 25.73 8.15
C SER A 2 -24.94 27.01 8.69
N TYR A 3 -25.33 27.05 9.96
CA TYR A 3 -25.83 28.29 10.61
C TYR A 3 -24.72 29.28 11.00
N PHE A 4 -23.50 28.80 11.23
CA PHE A 4 -22.36 29.61 11.69
C PHE A 4 -21.41 29.98 10.56
N TYR A 5 -21.44 29.23 9.46
CA TYR A 5 -20.56 29.44 8.30
C TYR A 5 -21.40 29.51 7.02
N GLN A 6 -21.14 30.54 6.22
CA GLN A 6 -21.83 30.76 4.94
C GLN A 6 -21.46 29.72 3.89
N ASN A 7 -20.21 29.25 3.93
CA ASN A 7 -19.65 28.31 2.96
C ASN A 7 -19.34 26.99 3.63
N GLU A 8 -19.52 25.91 2.86
CA GLU A 8 -19.04 24.58 3.20
C GLU A 8 -17.62 24.40 2.67
N TRP A 9 -16.74 23.85 3.50
CA TRP A 9 -15.35 23.58 3.17
C TRP A 9 -15.03 22.13 3.49
N THR A 10 -14.31 21.48 2.58
CA THR A 10 -13.84 20.11 2.69
C THR A 10 -12.33 20.07 2.81
N ILE A 11 -11.76 18.90 3.11
CA ILE A 11 -10.30 18.72 3.11
C ILE A 11 -9.66 19.04 1.76
N LEU A 12 -10.41 18.89 0.66
CA LEU A 12 -9.91 19.15 -0.70
C LEU A 12 -9.65 20.64 -0.95
N ASP A 13 -10.36 21.53 -0.27
CA ASP A 13 -10.19 22.98 -0.42
C ASP A 13 -8.88 23.49 0.19
N TYR A 14 -8.26 22.69 1.06
CA TYR A 14 -6.95 22.97 1.65
C TYR A 14 -5.80 22.38 0.84
N LEU A 15 -6.09 21.59 -0.20
CA LEU A 15 -5.08 21.07 -1.10
C LEU A 15 -4.75 22.10 -2.18
N PRO A 16 -3.48 22.19 -2.63
CA PRO A 16 -3.15 22.92 -3.84
C PRO A 16 -4.01 22.44 -5.03
N LYS A 17 -4.31 23.37 -5.95
CA LYS A 17 -5.07 23.03 -7.15
C LYS A 17 -4.32 21.94 -7.94
N HIS A 18 -5.06 20.94 -8.41
CA HIS A 18 -4.55 19.79 -9.17
C HIS A 18 -3.58 18.86 -8.41
N SER A 19 -3.63 18.83 -7.07
CA SER A 19 -2.89 17.83 -6.31
C SER A 19 -3.33 16.40 -6.70
N PRO A 20 -2.41 15.48 -7.01
CA PRO A 20 -2.78 14.09 -7.27
C PRO A 20 -3.26 13.43 -5.97
N ILE A 21 -4.42 12.77 -6.04
CA ILE A 21 -4.97 12.01 -4.91
C ILE A 21 -4.83 10.52 -5.21
N PHE A 22 -4.29 9.78 -4.24
CA PHE A 22 -4.18 8.33 -4.28
C PHE A 22 -5.21 7.73 -3.33
N PHE A 23 -6.13 6.93 -3.88
CA PHE A 23 -7.10 6.20 -3.10
C PHE A 23 -6.67 4.75 -2.97
N ASP A 24 -6.37 4.32 -1.74
CA ASP A 24 -6.12 2.93 -1.42
C ASP A 24 -7.43 2.22 -1.06
N ASP A 25 -7.82 1.23 -1.87
CA ASP A 25 -9.09 0.51 -1.78
C ASP A 25 -10.30 1.45 -1.71
N PHE A 26 -10.54 2.14 -2.83
CA PHE A 26 -11.66 3.10 -2.96
C PHE A 26 -13.01 2.48 -2.57
N GLN A 27 -13.25 1.22 -2.93
CA GLN A 27 -14.51 0.54 -2.58
C GLN A 27 -14.70 0.42 -1.06
N LYS A 28 -13.65 0.05 -0.33
CA LYS A 28 -13.71 -0.04 1.14
C LYS A 28 -13.96 1.34 1.77
N ILE A 29 -13.36 2.41 1.23
CA ILE A 29 -13.63 3.78 1.66
C ILE A 29 -15.12 4.11 1.43
N MET A 30 -15.67 3.79 0.26
CA MET A 30 -17.07 4.05 -0.06
C MET A 30 -18.04 3.25 0.82
N ASN A 31 -17.75 1.98 1.09
CA ASN A 31 -18.57 1.15 1.97
C ASN A 31 -18.59 1.71 3.40
N LYS A 32 -17.43 2.12 3.93
CA LYS A 32 -17.35 2.80 5.25
C LYS A 32 -18.12 4.11 5.27
N HIS A 33 -18.02 4.91 4.21
CA HIS A 33 -18.77 6.15 4.10
C HIS A 33 -20.28 5.90 4.09
N ALA A 34 -20.76 4.89 3.35
CA ALA A 34 -22.18 4.53 3.34
C ALA A 34 -22.69 4.09 4.72
N GLN A 35 -21.90 3.29 5.45
CA GLN A 35 -22.22 2.91 6.83
C GLN A 35 -22.27 4.13 7.76
N PHE A 36 -21.27 5.02 7.65
CA PHE A 36 -21.23 6.27 8.42
C PHE A 36 -22.47 7.15 8.18
N GLN A 37 -22.92 7.28 6.92
CA GLN A 37 -24.12 8.07 6.60
C GLN A 37 -25.39 7.47 7.23
N LEU A 38 -25.51 6.13 7.25
CA LEU A 38 -26.63 5.44 7.91
C LEU A 38 -26.62 5.70 9.43
N GLU A 39 -25.47 5.53 10.07
CA GLU A 39 -25.29 5.75 11.51
C GLU A 39 -25.57 7.21 11.89
N ALA A 40 -25.05 8.15 11.11
CA ALA A 40 -25.30 9.58 11.30
C ALA A 40 -26.79 9.92 11.14
N ALA A 41 -27.46 9.39 10.11
CA ALA A 41 -28.89 9.62 9.91
C ALA A 41 -29.73 9.07 11.07
N ASN A 42 -29.41 7.87 11.57
CA ASN A 42 -30.10 7.28 12.71
C ASN A 42 -29.91 8.12 13.98
N LEU A 43 -28.68 8.53 14.29
CA LEU A 43 -28.37 9.36 15.45
C LEU A 43 -29.07 10.72 15.37
N LEU A 44 -29.01 11.39 14.23
CA LEU A 44 -29.69 12.67 14.03
C LEU A 44 -31.21 12.53 14.11
N THR A 45 -31.79 11.42 13.64
CA THR A 45 -33.22 11.15 13.76
C THR A 45 -33.64 10.95 15.22
N GLU A 46 -32.86 10.19 15.99
CA GLU A 46 -33.10 10.00 17.43
C GLU A 46 -32.98 11.32 18.20
N ASP A 47 -31.96 12.13 17.91
CA ASP A 47 -31.81 13.44 18.53
C ASP A 47 -32.93 14.39 18.14
N LEU A 48 -33.42 14.35 16.89
CA LEU A 48 -34.59 15.13 16.47
C LEU A 48 -35.85 14.73 17.24
N GLN A 49 -36.11 13.43 17.39
CA GLN A 49 -37.24 12.91 18.17
C GLN A 49 -37.16 13.34 19.64
N ASN A 50 -35.95 13.37 20.20
CA ASN A 50 -35.69 13.78 21.57
C ASN A 50 -35.54 15.31 21.74
N SER A 51 -35.82 16.11 20.71
CA SER A 51 -35.69 17.58 20.73
C SER A 51 -34.26 18.08 21.05
N LYS A 52 -33.24 17.29 20.70
CA LYS A 52 -31.81 17.58 20.86
C LYS A 52 -31.13 18.05 19.57
N ALA A 53 -31.78 17.93 18.41
CA ALA A 53 -31.27 18.36 17.11
C ALA A 53 -32.25 19.27 16.34
N VAL A 54 -31.75 19.92 15.29
CA VAL A 54 -32.52 20.84 14.42
C VAL A 54 -32.64 20.25 13.02
N GLY A 55 -33.87 20.10 12.52
CA GLY A 55 -34.16 19.30 11.31
C GLY A 55 -33.56 19.83 10.02
N ASN A 56 -33.27 21.13 9.93
CA ASN A 56 -32.78 21.77 8.70
C ASN A 56 -31.26 22.00 8.71
N GLN A 57 -30.52 21.34 9.61
CA GLN A 57 -29.07 21.48 9.70
C GLN A 57 -28.35 20.44 8.84
N SER A 58 -27.46 20.89 7.95
CA SER A 58 -26.45 20.02 7.36
C SER A 58 -25.26 19.89 8.31
N TYR A 59 -24.89 18.65 8.63
CA TYR A 59 -23.79 18.33 9.53
C TYR A 59 -22.52 17.89 8.79
N PHE A 60 -22.68 17.31 7.60
CA PHE A 60 -21.59 16.72 6.82
C PHE A 60 -21.71 17.11 5.35
N ALA A 61 -20.57 17.38 4.72
CA ALA A 61 -20.51 17.64 3.29
C ALA A 61 -20.79 16.38 2.47
N ASP A 62 -21.45 16.55 1.32
CA ASP A 62 -21.50 15.48 0.32
C ASP A 62 -20.13 15.35 -0.36
N THR A 63 -19.31 14.49 0.22
CA THR A 63 -17.94 14.24 -0.27
C THR A 63 -17.90 13.15 -1.35
N TYR A 64 -18.95 12.33 -1.49
CA TYR A 64 -18.98 11.20 -2.42
C TYR A 64 -18.89 11.67 -3.88
N SER A 65 -19.76 12.60 -4.25
CA SER A 65 -19.85 13.13 -5.61
C SER A 65 -18.58 13.89 -6.01
N ILE A 66 -17.92 14.52 -5.04
CA ILE A 66 -16.67 15.28 -5.22
C ILE A 66 -15.50 14.32 -5.45
N PHE A 67 -15.29 13.33 -4.58
CA PHE A 67 -14.16 12.39 -4.72
C PHE A 67 -14.22 11.59 -6.01
N ARG A 68 -15.42 11.18 -6.45
CA ARG A 68 -15.60 10.43 -7.70
C ARG A 68 -15.21 11.25 -8.95
N LYS A 69 -15.37 12.57 -8.89
CA LYS A 69 -15.11 13.48 -10.03
C LYS A 69 -13.73 14.13 -9.96
N TYR A 70 -13.04 13.99 -8.84
CA TYR A 70 -11.74 14.61 -8.63
C TYR A 70 -10.71 14.10 -9.63
N LYS A 71 -9.96 15.03 -10.24
CA LYS A 71 -8.82 14.73 -11.11
C LYS A 71 -7.66 15.71 -10.82
N PRO A 72 -6.40 15.24 -10.79
CA PRO A 72 -5.95 13.87 -11.09
C PRO A 72 -6.11 12.91 -9.89
N ALA A 73 -6.55 11.68 -10.15
CA ALA A 73 -6.74 10.64 -9.12
C ALA A 73 -6.22 9.28 -9.60
N THR A 74 -5.54 8.56 -8.70
CA THR A 74 -5.05 7.19 -8.91
C THR A 74 -5.70 6.29 -7.88
N LEU A 75 -6.22 5.15 -8.33
CA LEU A 75 -6.95 4.21 -7.48
C LEU A 75 -6.16 2.90 -7.41
N PHE A 76 -5.73 2.51 -6.20
CA PHE A 76 -5.15 1.21 -5.94
C PHE A 76 -6.23 0.24 -5.49
N SER A 77 -6.19 -0.98 -6.05
CA SER A 77 -7.08 -2.06 -5.65
C SER A 77 -6.40 -3.40 -5.90
N ASN A 78 -6.62 -4.34 -4.98
CA ASN A 78 -6.18 -5.73 -5.15
C ASN A 78 -7.05 -6.51 -6.14
N PHE A 79 -8.21 -5.96 -6.53
CA PHE A 79 -9.15 -6.64 -7.42
C PHE A 79 -9.53 -5.76 -8.60
N HIS A 80 -9.67 -6.39 -9.77
CA HIS A 80 -10.33 -5.80 -10.94
C HIS A 80 -11.84 -5.76 -10.71
N LYS A 81 -12.28 -4.93 -9.77
CA LYS A 81 -13.70 -4.62 -9.60
C LYS A 81 -14.01 -3.38 -10.43
N GLY A 82 -15.22 -3.33 -10.98
CA GLY A 82 -15.77 -2.07 -11.45
C GLY A 82 -15.88 -1.16 -10.24
N LEU A 83 -14.91 -0.28 -10.03
CA LEU A 83 -14.85 0.71 -8.94
C LEU A 83 -16.00 1.71 -9.06
N GLY A 84 -17.25 1.25 -8.98
CA GLY A 84 -18.46 2.01 -9.25
C GLY A 84 -18.63 2.46 -10.70
N ASN A 85 -18.30 1.66 -11.71
CA ASN A 85 -18.40 2.09 -13.13
C ASN A 85 -17.57 3.37 -13.44
N LEU A 86 -16.47 3.58 -12.72
CA LEU A 86 -15.49 4.61 -13.05
C LEU A 86 -14.82 4.28 -14.39
N LYS A 87 -14.65 5.29 -15.24
CA LYS A 87 -13.83 5.19 -16.46
C LYS A 87 -12.41 5.64 -16.12
N PHE A 88 -11.45 4.78 -16.41
CA PHE A 88 -10.03 5.06 -16.18
C PHE A 88 -9.39 5.53 -17.48
N ASP A 89 -8.58 6.59 -17.38
CA ASP A 89 -7.78 7.06 -18.51
C ASP A 89 -6.61 6.10 -18.80
N SER A 90 -6.13 5.40 -17.77
CA SER A 90 -5.11 4.35 -17.85
C SER A 90 -5.35 3.28 -16.78
N LEU A 91 -5.01 2.03 -17.10
CA LEU A 91 -5.04 0.90 -16.19
C LEU A 91 -3.69 0.20 -16.26
N TYR A 92 -3.04 0.01 -15.12
CA TYR A 92 -1.84 -0.79 -15.00
C TYR A 92 -2.07 -1.90 -13.96
N GLN A 93 -1.81 -3.14 -14.37
CA GLN A 93 -1.95 -4.31 -13.51
C GLN A 93 -0.56 -4.79 -13.10
N PHE A 94 -0.30 -4.84 -11.80
CA PHE A 94 0.91 -5.48 -11.26
C PHE A 94 0.66 -6.98 -11.12
N ASN A 95 1.41 -7.79 -11.87
CA ASN A 95 1.45 -9.24 -11.64
C ASN A 95 2.37 -9.53 -10.45
N GLN A 96 1.76 -9.46 -9.26
CA GLN A 96 2.46 -9.61 -7.98
C GLN A 96 2.09 -10.91 -7.25
N TYR A 97 3.08 -11.52 -6.61
CA TYR A 97 2.89 -12.63 -5.68
C TYR A 97 3.53 -12.31 -4.33
N PRO A 98 2.92 -12.74 -3.21
CA PRO A 98 3.58 -12.67 -1.90
C PRO A 98 4.85 -13.52 -1.93
N MET A 99 5.89 -13.07 -1.22
CA MET A 99 7.11 -13.87 -1.10
C MET A 99 6.85 -15.15 -0.31
N GLN A 100 7.50 -16.23 -0.71
CA GLN A 100 7.47 -17.48 0.05
C GLN A 100 8.28 -17.34 1.34
N GLU A 101 7.84 -18.04 2.38
CA GLU A 101 8.60 -18.16 3.62
C GLU A 101 9.67 -19.25 3.45
N PHE A 102 10.92 -18.93 3.81
CA PHE A 102 12.06 -19.84 3.70
C PHE A 102 12.37 -20.59 4.98
N PHE A 103 11.79 -20.21 6.14
CA PHE A 103 11.93 -20.93 7.41
C PHE A 103 13.40 -21.22 7.81
N SER A 104 14.29 -20.25 7.60
CA SER A 104 15.75 -20.37 7.79
C SER A 104 16.43 -21.44 6.93
N GLN A 105 15.77 -21.93 5.88
CA GLN A 105 16.33 -22.85 4.90
C GLN A 105 17.18 -22.09 3.87
N PHE A 106 18.38 -21.70 4.27
CA PHE A 106 19.30 -20.94 3.40
C PHE A 106 19.70 -21.67 2.12
N GLN A 107 19.69 -23.00 2.11
CA GLN A 107 19.94 -23.79 0.90
C GLN A 107 18.83 -23.55 -0.14
N LEU A 108 17.57 -23.56 0.28
CA LEU A 108 16.43 -23.24 -0.57
C LEU A 108 16.53 -21.78 -1.07
N LEU A 109 16.84 -20.85 -0.17
CA LEU A 109 17.05 -19.44 -0.52
C LEU A 109 18.14 -19.26 -1.60
N LYS A 110 19.26 -19.98 -1.49
CA LYS A 110 20.36 -19.96 -2.48
C LYS A 110 19.89 -20.42 -3.86
N GLU A 111 19.12 -21.51 -3.93
CA GLU A 111 18.58 -22.06 -5.18
C GLU A 111 17.62 -21.07 -5.85
N GLU A 112 16.75 -20.44 -5.06
CA GLU A 112 15.78 -19.44 -5.50
C GLU A 112 16.44 -18.17 -6.03
N ILE A 113 17.39 -17.60 -5.26
CA ILE A 113 18.19 -16.44 -5.70
C ILE A 113 18.95 -16.76 -6.98
N SER A 114 19.51 -17.98 -7.09
CA SER A 114 20.22 -18.42 -8.29
C SER A 114 19.28 -18.49 -9.49
N ARG A 115 18.04 -18.94 -9.30
CA ARG A 115 17.02 -18.94 -10.35
C ARG A 115 16.66 -17.51 -10.76
N TYR A 116 16.40 -16.62 -9.81
CA TYR A 116 16.10 -15.21 -10.08
C TYR A 116 17.25 -14.54 -10.85
N LYS A 117 18.50 -14.76 -10.44
CA LYS A 117 19.69 -14.23 -11.14
C LYS A 117 19.78 -14.74 -12.58
N LYS A 118 19.55 -16.03 -12.83
CA LYS A 118 19.51 -16.62 -14.19
C LYS A 118 18.40 -16.01 -15.06
N SER A 119 17.27 -15.62 -14.45
CA SER A 119 16.14 -15.00 -15.14
C SER A 119 16.27 -13.47 -15.32
N ASN A 120 17.42 -12.89 -14.95
CA ASN A 120 17.69 -11.45 -14.92
C ASN A 120 16.70 -10.68 -14.03
N TYR A 121 16.48 -11.15 -12.80
CA TYR A 121 15.73 -10.41 -11.80
C TYR A 121 16.63 -9.47 -11.00
N THR A 122 16.03 -8.38 -10.53
CA THR A 122 16.59 -7.55 -9.47
C THR A 122 16.18 -8.15 -8.13
N VAL A 123 17.13 -8.73 -7.40
CA VAL A 123 16.89 -9.41 -6.13
C VAL A 123 17.29 -8.50 -4.99
N ILE A 124 16.31 -8.08 -4.20
CA ILE A 124 16.49 -7.19 -3.05
C ILE A 124 16.24 -8.00 -1.78
N ILE A 125 17.30 -8.30 -1.05
CA ILE A 125 17.20 -8.86 0.29
C ILE A 125 17.18 -7.70 1.27
N GLN A 126 16.20 -7.65 2.17
CA GLN A 126 16.00 -6.52 3.08
C GLN A 126 16.12 -6.95 4.53
N SER A 127 16.89 -6.19 5.31
CA SER A 127 16.90 -6.31 6.77
C SER A 127 16.44 -5.01 7.45
N ASN A 128 15.89 -5.13 8.67
CA ASN A 128 15.24 -4.02 9.37
C ASN A 128 16.22 -3.07 10.08
N SER A 129 17.43 -3.53 10.41
CA SER A 129 18.44 -2.75 11.13
C SER A 129 19.85 -3.01 10.59
N LEU A 130 20.81 -2.14 10.93
CA LEU A 130 22.21 -2.37 10.56
C LEU A 130 22.81 -3.61 11.23
N LEU A 131 22.41 -3.90 12.48
CA LEU A 131 22.88 -5.08 13.21
C LEU A 131 22.40 -6.36 12.55
N THR A 132 21.09 -6.43 12.26
CA THR A 132 20.49 -7.59 11.57
C THR A 132 21.00 -7.72 10.14
N LEU A 133 21.29 -6.61 9.45
CA LEU A 133 21.92 -6.63 8.13
C LEU A 133 23.31 -7.29 8.18
N GLN A 134 24.13 -6.95 9.17
CA GLN A 134 25.46 -7.58 9.34
C GLN A 134 25.35 -9.07 9.65
N ILE A 135 24.42 -9.47 10.52
CA ILE A 135 24.17 -10.87 10.85
C ILE A 135 23.71 -11.64 9.61
N LEU A 136 22.72 -11.11 8.89
CA LEU A 136 22.19 -11.73 7.68
C LEU A 136 23.24 -11.79 6.58
N HIS A 137 24.04 -10.74 6.40
CA HIS A 137 25.16 -10.74 5.46
C HIS A 137 26.14 -11.87 5.74
N LYS A 138 26.51 -12.07 7.01
CA LYS A 138 27.41 -13.15 7.42
C LYS A 138 26.79 -14.53 7.15
N SER A 139 25.52 -14.74 7.48
CA SER A 139 24.83 -16.00 7.18
C SER A 139 24.80 -16.25 5.66
N LEU A 140 24.44 -15.26 4.85
CA LEU A 140 24.42 -15.40 3.38
C LEU A 140 25.80 -15.76 2.82
N GLN A 141 26.89 -15.20 3.38
CA GLN A 141 28.26 -15.57 3.01
C GLN A 141 28.62 -17.02 3.38
N GLU A 142 28.23 -17.49 4.57
CA GLU A 142 28.46 -18.88 5.02
C GLU A 142 27.81 -19.92 4.11
N TYR A 143 26.66 -19.58 3.51
CA TYR A 143 25.99 -20.42 2.50
C TYR A 143 26.43 -20.14 1.05
N GLU A 144 27.44 -19.30 0.85
CA GLU A 144 27.97 -18.89 -0.46
C GLU A 144 26.90 -18.30 -1.38
N ILE A 145 25.97 -17.51 -0.84
CA ILE A 145 24.97 -16.79 -1.61
C ILE A 145 25.63 -15.52 -2.17
N PRO A 146 25.73 -15.36 -3.51
CA PRO A 146 26.44 -14.22 -4.09
C PRO A 146 25.63 -12.93 -3.92
N LEU A 147 26.25 -11.93 -3.29
CA LEU A 147 25.72 -10.57 -3.18
C LEU A 147 26.61 -9.63 -4.00
N ASP A 148 26.01 -8.94 -4.95
CA ASP A 148 26.69 -7.98 -5.81
C ASP A 148 26.85 -6.62 -5.09
N TYR A 149 25.87 -6.23 -4.26
CA TYR A 149 25.90 -4.99 -3.48
C TYR A 149 25.38 -5.21 -2.05
N VAL A 150 25.98 -4.48 -1.10
CA VAL A 150 25.59 -4.52 0.32
C VAL A 150 25.43 -3.10 0.85
N ASN A 151 24.21 -2.79 1.28
CA ASN A 151 23.77 -1.53 1.87
C ASN A 151 24.13 -0.28 1.03
N ASP A 152 24.04 -0.40 -0.29
CA ASP A 152 24.15 0.73 -1.21
C ASP A 152 22.92 1.65 -1.10
N ALA A 153 23.12 2.95 -1.31
CA ALA A 153 22.04 3.92 -1.34
C ALA A 153 21.11 3.75 -2.56
N LYS A 154 21.61 3.10 -3.62
CA LYS A 154 20.86 2.87 -4.86
C LYS A 154 20.51 1.39 -5.03
N ILE A 155 19.38 1.16 -5.67
CA ILE A 155 18.98 -0.17 -6.15
C ILE A 155 19.58 -0.37 -7.54
N HIS A 156 20.33 -1.45 -7.72
CA HIS A 156 20.99 -1.82 -8.95
C HIS A 156 20.16 -2.88 -9.69
N LYS A 157 19.93 -2.67 -10.99
CA LYS A 157 19.07 -3.55 -11.79
C LYS A 157 19.79 -4.85 -12.12
N HIS A 158 19.03 -5.95 -12.11
CA HIS A 158 19.48 -7.29 -12.50
C HIS A 158 20.62 -7.85 -11.62
N THR A 159 20.69 -7.42 -10.37
CA THR A 159 21.70 -7.84 -9.41
C THR A 159 21.07 -8.33 -8.12
N VAL A 160 21.84 -9.09 -7.35
CA VAL A 160 21.47 -9.53 -6.01
C VAL A 160 22.08 -8.59 -4.99
N GLN A 161 21.26 -8.00 -4.14
CA GLN A 161 21.69 -6.96 -3.22
C GLN A 161 21.02 -7.09 -1.87
N LEU A 162 21.77 -6.76 -0.82
CA LEU A 162 21.29 -6.71 0.55
C LEU A 162 21.16 -5.26 0.98
N VAL A 163 19.99 -4.82 1.43
CA VAL A 163 19.72 -3.43 1.82
C VAL A 163 19.08 -3.33 3.19
N LYS A 164 19.22 -2.17 3.83
CA LYS A 164 18.41 -1.81 4.99
C LYS A 164 17.07 -1.23 4.55
N GLY A 165 15.96 -1.75 5.06
CA GLY A 165 14.62 -1.23 4.81
C GLY A 165 13.68 -1.55 5.97
N HIS A 166 12.38 -1.29 5.79
CA HIS A 166 11.38 -1.49 6.86
C HIS A 166 10.11 -2.19 6.37
N LEU A 167 10.16 -2.82 5.19
CA LEU A 167 9.04 -3.62 4.69
C LEU A 167 8.94 -4.93 5.48
N ILE A 168 7.72 -5.27 5.88
CA ILE A 168 7.45 -6.45 6.71
C ILE A 168 7.40 -7.71 5.84
N GLN A 169 6.73 -7.64 4.69
CA GLN A 169 6.54 -8.76 3.78
C GLN A 169 7.26 -8.52 2.46
N GLY A 170 7.87 -9.57 1.93
CA GLY A 170 8.41 -9.57 0.59
C GLY A 170 7.34 -9.73 -0.48
N PHE A 171 7.74 -9.49 -1.72
CA PHE A 171 6.89 -9.66 -2.90
C PHE A 171 7.73 -10.02 -4.12
N ASP A 172 7.07 -10.59 -5.12
CA ASP A 172 7.60 -10.84 -6.46
C ASP A 172 6.74 -10.09 -7.48
N PHE A 173 7.34 -9.12 -8.18
CA PHE A 173 6.79 -8.46 -9.36
C PHE A 173 7.34 -9.14 -10.61
N VAL A 174 6.52 -10.02 -11.20
CA VAL A 174 6.94 -10.94 -12.25
C VAL A 174 7.28 -10.19 -13.54
N ASP A 175 6.44 -9.24 -13.95
CA ASP A 175 6.63 -8.51 -15.20
C ASP A 175 7.81 -7.55 -15.13
N GLU A 176 7.98 -6.88 -13.99
CA GLU A 176 9.09 -5.97 -13.70
C GLU A 176 10.39 -6.68 -13.37
N LYS A 177 10.34 -8.00 -13.13
CA LYS A 177 11.45 -8.83 -12.67
C LYS A 177 12.12 -8.28 -11.41
N ILE A 178 11.31 -7.90 -10.42
CA ILE A 178 11.77 -7.39 -9.13
C ILE A 178 11.29 -8.33 -8.06
N VAL A 179 12.22 -8.81 -7.23
CA VAL A 179 11.89 -9.64 -6.09
C VAL A 179 12.45 -9.01 -4.82
N LEU A 180 11.59 -8.83 -3.82
CA LEU A 180 11.96 -8.37 -2.48
C LEU A 180 11.78 -9.54 -1.51
N ILE A 181 12.84 -9.88 -0.80
CA ILE A 181 12.86 -10.91 0.24
C ILE A 181 13.25 -10.24 1.55
N THR A 182 12.37 -10.26 2.54
CA THR A 182 12.64 -9.63 3.84
C THR A 182 13.29 -10.62 4.80
N GLU A 183 13.88 -10.10 5.88
CA GLU A 183 14.35 -10.93 6.98
C GLU A 183 13.23 -11.76 7.63
N TYR A 184 11.98 -11.30 7.57
CA TYR A 184 10.82 -12.04 8.04
C TYR A 184 10.54 -13.25 7.17
N ASP A 185 10.57 -13.08 5.83
CA ASP A 185 10.40 -14.19 4.90
C ASP A 185 11.51 -15.23 5.08
N ILE A 186 12.74 -14.79 5.39
CA ILE A 186 13.89 -15.69 5.60
C ILE A 186 13.79 -16.42 6.93
N LEU A 187 13.58 -15.72 8.06
CA LEU A 187 13.77 -16.27 9.41
C LEU A 187 12.46 -16.72 10.08
N GLN A 188 11.30 -16.31 9.55
CA GLN A 188 9.98 -16.50 10.15
C GLN A 188 9.91 -16.11 11.64
N LYS A 189 10.44 -14.93 11.99
CA LYS A 189 10.26 -14.38 13.35
C LYS A 189 8.84 -13.83 13.48
N LYS A 190 8.06 -14.37 14.41
CA LYS A 190 6.81 -13.75 14.87
C LYS A 190 7.05 -12.38 15.48
#